data_AF-A0A4V2EMC2-F1
#
_entry.id   AF-A0A4V2EMC2-F1
#
_cell.length_a   1.000
_cell.length_b   1.000
_cell.length_c   1.000
_cell.angle_alpha   90.00
_cell.angle_beta   90.00
_cell.angle_gamma   90.00
#
_symmetry.space_group_name_H-M   'P 1'
#
loop_
_entity.id
_entity.type
_entity.pdbx_description
1 polymer ?
#
loop_
_entity_poly.entity_id
_entity_poly.type
_entity_poly.pdbx_seq_one_letter_code
_entity_poly.pdbx_strand_id
1 'polypeptide(L)'
;MIDLLLDTAVGPSPDLREVPGGWRERLDRWAREIRSVFRRHPWALAVIADRRVMGPNEIAWFEAALAAVAPTGLPDRTVVDVVLLLNAYVRGAAQGSVAQARAERRTGVGADAWAAANAKILARVVDDDRYPVLAGILAAGALTPEDAAHEFEFGLTRVLDSIAALIDERARLSGRG
;
A
#
# COMPACT_ATOMS: atom_id res chain seq x y z
N MET A 1 -16.70 -11.20 -17.52
CA MET A 1 -17.72 -10.26 -17.00
C MET A 1 -17.28 -9.58 -15.71
N ILE A 2 -16.60 -10.29 -14.80
CA ILE A 2 -15.97 -9.69 -13.60
C ILE A 2 -14.81 -8.74 -13.97
N ASP A 3 -14.06 -9.03 -15.04
CA ASP A 3 -12.93 -8.18 -15.46
C ASP A 3 -13.38 -6.78 -15.90
N LEU A 4 -14.51 -6.68 -16.61
CA LEU A 4 -15.09 -5.40 -17.04
C LEU A 4 -15.63 -4.58 -15.85
N LEU A 5 -16.26 -5.24 -14.88
CA LEU A 5 -16.72 -4.60 -13.65
C LEU A 5 -15.53 -4.02 -12.87
N LEU A 6 -14.43 -4.77 -12.79
CA LEU A 6 -13.22 -4.34 -12.12
C LEU A 6 -12.55 -3.17 -12.83
N ASP A 7 -12.38 -3.25 -14.14
CA ASP A 7 -11.82 -2.16 -14.93
C ASP A 7 -12.65 -0.87 -14.77
N THR A 8 -13.98 -0.99 -14.79
CA THR A 8 -14.89 0.14 -14.54
C THR A 8 -14.76 0.70 -13.12
N ALA A 9 -14.61 -0.17 -12.12
CA ALA A 9 -14.47 0.23 -10.71
C ALA A 9 -13.12 0.87 -10.41
N VAL A 10 -12.06 0.45 -11.11
CA VAL A 10 -10.75 1.12 -11.08
C VAL A 10 -10.88 2.52 -11.67
N GLY A 11 -11.59 2.64 -12.80
CA GLY A 11 -11.84 3.92 -13.46
C GLY A 11 -10.56 4.56 -14.03
N PRO A 12 -10.67 5.76 -14.61
CA PRO A 12 -9.56 6.40 -15.29
C PRO A 12 -8.38 6.65 -14.33
N SER A 13 -7.16 6.49 -14.85
CA SER A 13 -5.94 6.84 -14.13
C SER A 13 -5.89 8.35 -13.85
N PRO A 14 -5.36 8.78 -12.69
CA PRO A 14 -5.05 10.20 -12.48
C PRO A 14 -4.03 10.69 -13.51
N ASP A 15 -4.13 11.97 -13.89
CA ASP A 15 -3.09 12.62 -14.69
C ASP A 15 -1.92 13.03 -13.81
N LEU A 16 -0.92 12.16 -13.72
CA LEU A 16 0.27 12.42 -12.91
C LEU A 16 1.17 13.51 -13.50
N ARG A 17 0.95 13.97 -14.73
CA ARG A 17 1.73 15.06 -15.34
C ARG A 17 1.38 16.41 -14.73
N GLU A 18 0.17 16.55 -14.21
CA GLU A 18 -0.29 17.75 -13.51
C GLU A 18 0.23 17.84 -12.07
N VAL A 19 0.78 16.74 -11.53
CA VAL A 19 1.35 16.71 -10.18
C VAL A 19 2.71 17.42 -10.20
N PRO A 20 2.88 18.54 -9.45
CA PRO A 20 4.16 19.22 -9.35
C PRO A 20 5.22 18.31 -8.73
N GLY A 21 6.48 18.50 -9.12
CA GLY A 21 7.61 17.72 -8.60
C GLY A 21 8.03 16.58 -9.53
N GLY A 22 8.75 15.62 -8.95
CA GLY A 22 9.38 14.52 -9.66
C GLY A 22 8.63 13.21 -9.52
N TRP A 23 9.37 12.11 -9.69
CA TRP A 23 8.83 10.75 -9.57
C TRP A 23 8.19 10.51 -8.19
N ARG A 24 8.73 11.10 -7.12
CA ARG A 24 8.29 10.84 -5.74
C ARG A 24 6.89 11.37 -5.50
N GLU A 25 6.63 12.63 -5.84
CA GLU A 25 5.31 13.26 -5.66
C GLU A 25 4.24 12.58 -6.52
N ARG A 26 4.62 12.16 -7.74
CA ARG A 26 3.74 11.43 -8.65
C ARG A 26 3.37 10.05 -8.13
N LEU A 27 4.34 9.30 -7.61
CA LEU A 27 4.08 7.98 -7.02
C LEU A 27 3.30 8.08 -5.70
N ASP A 28 3.53 9.12 -4.89
CA ASP A 28 2.71 9.40 -3.71
C ASP A 28 1.24 9.64 -4.10
N ARG A 29 0.99 10.53 -5.09
CA ARG A 29 -0.36 10.76 -5.63
C ARG A 29 -0.97 9.46 -6.13
N TRP A 30 -0.27 8.73 -6.99
CA TRP A 30 -0.74 7.46 -7.56
C TRP A 30 -1.14 6.44 -6.47
N ALA A 31 -0.29 6.27 -5.45
CA ALA A 31 -0.53 5.33 -4.34
C ALA A 31 -1.79 5.68 -3.54
N ARG A 32 -2.01 6.98 -3.28
CA ARG A 32 -3.20 7.46 -2.56
C ARG A 32 -4.47 7.25 -3.37
N GLU A 33 -4.43 7.53 -4.68
CA GLU A 33 -5.59 7.38 -5.55
C GLU A 33 -5.99 5.91 -5.73
N ILE A 34 -5.03 5.00 -5.97
CA ILE A 34 -5.35 3.56 -6.10
C ILE A 34 -5.80 2.96 -4.76
N ARG A 35 -5.26 3.44 -3.62
CA ARG A 35 -5.80 3.08 -2.29
C ARG A 35 -7.24 3.54 -2.14
N SER A 36 -7.59 4.74 -2.61
CA SER A 36 -8.96 5.26 -2.58
C SER A 36 -9.91 4.37 -3.39
N VAL A 37 -9.48 3.88 -4.56
CA VAL A 37 -10.21 2.87 -5.35
C VAL A 37 -10.46 1.61 -4.52
N PHE A 38 -9.45 1.03 -3.88
CA PHE A 38 -9.62 -0.19 -3.06
C PHE A 38 -10.53 0.03 -1.85
N ARG A 39 -10.52 1.23 -1.25
CA ARG A 39 -11.44 1.58 -0.16
C ARG A 39 -12.89 1.70 -0.65
N ARG A 40 -13.11 2.30 -1.82
CA ARG A 40 -14.44 2.43 -2.45
C ARG A 40 -14.98 1.10 -2.97
N HIS A 41 -14.10 0.23 -3.45
CA HIS A 41 -14.43 -1.07 -4.01
C HIS A 41 -13.65 -2.20 -3.34
N PRO A 42 -13.95 -2.55 -2.07
CA PRO A 42 -13.23 -3.59 -1.32
C PRO A 42 -13.19 -4.97 -1.97
N TRP A 43 -14.15 -5.27 -2.86
CA TRP A 43 -14.20 -6.51 -3.61
C TRP A 43 -13.12 -6.59 -4.69
N ALA A 44 -12.61 -5.44 -5.17
CA ALA A 44 -11.58 -5.37 -6.21
C ALA A 44 -10.28 -6.06 -5.79
N LEU A 45 -9.88 -5.95 -4.52
CA LEU A 45 -8.68 -6.61 -3.99
C LEU A 45 -8.71 -8.14 -4.15
N ALA A 46 -9.89 -8.75 -4.01
CA ALA A 46 -10.05 -10.20 -4.14
C ALA A 46 -9.99 -10.64 -5.61
N VAL A 47 -10.52 -9.82 -6.52
CA VAL A 47 -10.56 -10.11 -7.96
C VAL A 47 -9.20 -9.86 -8.63
N ILE A 48 -8.46 -8.82 -8.22
CA ILE A 48 -7.09 -8.53 -8.73
C ILE A 48 -6.10 -9.63 -8.33
N ALA A 49 -6.38 -10.40 -7.28
CA ALA A 49 -5.53 -11.51 -6.87
C ALA A 49 -5.60 -12.72 -7.80
N ASP A 50 -6.59 -12.77 -8.70
CA ASP A 50 -6.74 -13.83 -9.70
C ASP A 50 -5.88 -13.53 -10.95
N ARG A 51 -5.39 -14.58 -11.63
CA ARG A 51 -4.55 -14.44 -12.84
C ARG A 51 -5.43 -14.10 -14.04
N ARG A 52 -5.71 -12.81 -14.23
CA ARG A 52 -6.51 -12.30 -15.34
C ARG A 52 -5.76 -11.28 -16.21
N VAL A 53 -6.35 -10.98 -17.36
CA VAL A 53 -5.90 -9.91 -18.24
C VAL A 53 -6.31 -8.56 -17.65
N MET A 54 -5.39 -7.59 -17.67
CA MET A 54 -5.66 -6.20 -17.27
C MET A 54 -6.61 -5.54 -18.27
N GLY A 55 -7.60 -4.80 -17.76
CA GLY A 55 -8.44 -3.96 -18.61
C GLY A 55 -7.77 -2.63 -18.99
N PRO A 56 -8.38 -1.83 -19.88
CA PRO A 56 -7.83 -0.57 -20.36
C PRO A 56 -7.50 0.44 -19.26
N ASN A 57 -8.35 0.58 -18.24
CA ASN A 57 -8.10 1.48 -17.13
C ASN A 57 -6.89 1.00 -16.33
N GLU A 58 -6.80 -0.29 -16.03
CA GLU A 58 -5.66 -0.82 -15.30
C GLU A 58 -4.33 -0.66 -16.04
N ILE A 59 -4.34 -0.86 -17.36
CA ILE A 59 -3.19 -0.57 -18.22
C ILE A 59 -2.83 0.92 -18.12
N ALA A 60 -3.81 1.83 -18.15
CA ALA A 60 -3.56 3.26 -18.00
C ALA A 60 -2.97 3.61 -16.62
N TRP A 61 -3.43 2.97 -15.54
CA TRP A 61 -2.87 3.14 -14.20
C TRP A 61 -1.43 2.64 -14.12
N PHE A 62 -1.13 1.50 -14.76
CA PHE A 62 0.22 0.94 -14.79
C PHE A 62 1.17 1.83 -15.62
N GLU A 63 0.74 2.25 -16.81
CA GLU A 63 1.45 3.18 -17.67
C GLU A 63 1.77 4.51 -16.96
N ALA A 64 0.79 5.09 -16.24
CA ALA A 64 1.01 6.34 -15.51
C ALA A 64 2.12 6.21 -14.45
N ALA A 65 2.15 5.11 -13.71
CA ALA A 65 3.21 4.84 -12.73
C ALA A 65 4.56 4.58 -13.39
N LEU A 66 4.60 3.82 -14.49
CA LEU A 66 5.83 3.60 -15.27
C LEU A 66 6.40 4.92 -15.80
N ALA A 67 5.54 5.77 -16.39
CA ALA A 67 5.92 7.07 -16.93
C ALA A 67 6.43 8.04 -15.85
N ALA A 68 6.00 7.89 -14.60
CA ALA A 68 6.55 8.66 -13.48
C ALA A 68 7.98 8.26 -13.12
N VAL A 69 8.34 6.98 -13.29
CA VAL A 69 9.63 6.42 -12.86
C VAL A 69 10.65 6.33 -14.01
N ALA A 70 10.21 6.11 -15.25
CA ALA A 70 11.08 5.96 -16.40
C ALA A 70 12.16 7.07 -16.58
N PRO A 71 11.88 8.35 -16.26
CA PRO A 71 12.89 9.42 -16.39
C PRO A 71 14.04 9.37 -15.37
N THR A 72 14.03 8.44 -14.40
CA THR A 72 14.99 8.39 -13.29
C THR A 72 16.35 7.76 -13.64
N GLY A 73 16.51 7.22 -14.86
CA GLY A 73 17.74 6.56 -15.30
C GLY A 73 17.91 5.11 -14.78
N LEU A 74 16.87 4.58 -14.13
CA LEU A 74 16.78 3.16 -13.79
C LEU A 74 16.62 2.30 -15.06
N PRO A 75 17.17 1.08 -15.09
CA PRO A 75 16.87 0.12 -16.16
C PRO A 75 15.38 -0.21 -16.24
N ASP A 76 14.84 -0.44 -17.44
CA ASP A 76 13.41 -0.70 -17.67
C ASP A 76 12.84 -1.80 -16.77
N ARG A 77 13.61 -2.89 -16.55
CA ARG A 77 13.20 -3.96 -15.65
C ARG A 77 13.02 -3.46 -14.22
N THR A 78 13.95 -2.64 -13.73
CA THR A 78 13.89 -2.04 -12.40
C THR A 78 12.73 -1.05 -12.29
N VAL A 79 12.42 -0.30 -13.34
CA VAL A 79 11.24 0.58 -13.39
C VAL A 79 9.95 -0.23 -13.16
N VAL A 80 9.80 -1.38 -13.83
CA VAL A 80 8.67 -2.30 -13.62
C VAL A 80 8.64 -2.82 -12.18
N ASP A 81 9.77 -3.28 -11.66
CA ASP A 81 9.84 -3.85 -10.30
C ASP A 81 9.49 -2.80 -9.22
N VAL A 82 9.87 -1.53 -9.41
CA VAL A 82 9.50 -0.40 -8.54
C VAL A 82 7.98 -0.20 -8.51
N VAL A 83 7.32 -0.18 -9.67
CA VAL A 83 5.86 0.00 -9.75
C VAL A 83 5.14 -1.19 -9.10
N LEU A 84 5.62 -2.41 -9.34
CA LEU A 84 5.04 -3.61 -8.72
C LEU A 84 5.22 -3.63 -7.20
N LEU A 85 6.37 -3.19 -6.69
CA LEU A 85 6.62 -3.03 -5.25
C LEU A 85 5.63 -2.06 -4.61
N LEU A 86 5.46 -0.88 -5.21
CA LEU A 86 4.53 0.13 -4.70
C LEU A 86 3.09 -0.39 -4.72
N ASN A 87 2.67 -1.01 -5.83
CA ASN A 87 1.34 -1.61 -5.95
C ASN A 87 1.11 -2.70 -4.89
N ALA A 88 2.09 -3.58 -4.67
CA ALA A 88 2.00 -4.63 -3.64
C ALA A 88 1.83 -4.03 -2.23
N TYR A 89 2.60 -2.99 -1.90
CA TYR A 89 2.45 -2.26 -0.65
C TYR A 89 1.04 -1.68 -0.50
N VAL A 90 0.54 -0.94 -1.51
CA VAL A 90 -0.78 -0.31 -1.43
C VAL A 90 -1.89 -1.34 -1.30
N ARG A 91 -1.80 -2.47 -2.01
CA ARG A 91 -2.74 -3.58 -1.89
C ARG A 91 -2.73 -4.17 -0.48
N GLY A 92 -1.56 -4.44 0.08
CA GLY A 92 -1.41 -4.96 1.45
C GLY A 92 -2.00 -4.00 2.49
N ALA A 93 -1.67 -2.71 2.40
CA ALA A 93 -2.21 -1.69 3.29
C ALA A 93 -3.74 -1.52 3.17
N ALA A 94 -4.29 -1.70 1.96
CA ALA A 94 -5.74 -1.65 1.76
C ALA A 94 -6.47 -2.91 2.29
N GLN A 95 -5.81 -4.08 2.31
CA GLN A 95 -6.40 -5.32 2.83
C GLN A 95 -6.82 -5.20 4.28
N GLY A 96 -6.00 -4.56 5.13
CA GLY A 96 -6.32 -4.34 6.55
C GLY A 96 -7.62 -3.57 6.73
N SER A 97 -7.76 -2.42 6.05
CA SER A 97 -8.99 -1.62 6.10
C SER A 97 -10.22 -2.36 5.57
N VAL A 98 -10.06 -3.17 4.52
CA VAL A 98 -11.15 -3.97 3.95
C VAL A 98 -11.56 -5.11 4.89
N ALA A 99 -10.59 -5.80 5.50
CA ALA A 99 -10.85 -6.86 6.47
C ALA A 99 -11.59 -6.33 7.70
N GLN A 100 -11.16 -5.16 8.21
CA GLN A 100 -11.81 -4.48 9.32
C GLN A 100 -13.27 -4.13 9.01
N ALA A 101 -13.53 -3.45 7.88
CA ALA A 101 -14.89 -3.10 7.48
C ALA A 101 -15.79 -4.32 7.24
N ARG A 102 -15.23 -5.46 6.80
CA ARG A 102 -15.98 -6.73 6.68
C ARG A 102 -16.26 -7.37 8.03
N ALA A 103 -15.31 -7.32 8.97
CA ALA A 103 -15.49 -7.82 10.32
C ALA A 103 -16.61 -7.05 11.03
N GLU A 104 -16.57 -5.71 11.00
CA GLU A 104 -17.59 -4.84 11.59
C GLU A 104 -19.00 -5.14 11.05
N ARG A 105 -19.15 -5.26 9.73
CA ARG A 105 -20.46 -5.62 9.12
C ARG A 105 -20.99 -6.98 9.56
N ARG A 106 -20.11 -7.94 9.85
CA ARG A 106 -20.48 -9.31 10.22
C ARG A 106 -20.72 -9.47 11.72
N THR A 107 -19.96 -8.79 12.55
CA THR A 107 -20.00 -8.95 14.02
C THR A 107 -20.77 -7.84 14.72
N GLY A 108 -20.99 -6.70 14.07
CA GLY A 108 -21.52 -5.48 14.70
C GLY A 108 -20.54 -4.78 15.65
N VAL A 109 -19.31 -5.29 15.78
CA VAL A 109 -18.29 -4.74 16.68
C VAL A 109 -17.41 -3.78 15.90
N GLY A 110 -17.43 -2.49 16.26
CA GLY A 110 -16.57 -1.46 15.67
C GLY A 110 -15.08 -1.64 15.98
N ALA A 111 -14.21 -1.01 15.18
CA ALA A 111 -12.76 -1.06 15.31
C ALA A 111 -12.23 -0.81 16.74
N ASP A 112 -12.67 0.25 17.40
CA ASP A 112 -12.16 0.61 18.73
C ASP A 112 -12.50 -0.46 19.77
N ALA A 113 -13.74 -0.97 19.72
CA ALA A 113 -14.20 -2.03 20.60
C ALA A 113 -13.46 -3.35 20.35
N TRP A 114 -13.23 -3.70 19.08
CA TRP A 114 -12.43 -4.87 18.71
C TRP A 114 -10.99 -4.74 19.20
N ALA A 115 -10.37 -3.59 18.98
CA ALA A 115 -8.97 -3.37 19.33
C ALA A 115 -8.76 -3.32 20.84
N ALA A 116 -9.68 -2.72 21.60
CA ALA A 116 -9.67 -2.77 23.07
C ALA A 116 -9.83 -4.20 23.60
N ALA A 117 -10.68 -5.02 22.96
CA ALA A 117 -10.82 -6.43 23.32
C ALA A 117 -9.54 -7.23 22.98
N ASN A 118 -8.94 -6.98 21.82
CA ASN A 118 -7.72 -7.65 21.37
C ASN A 118 -6.52 -7.30 22.27
N ALA A 119 -6.38 -6.03 22.67
CA ALA A 119 -5.34 -5.59 23.61
C ALA A 119 -5.45 -6.31 24.97
N LYS A 120 -6.68 -6.49 25.48
CA LYS A 120 -6.92 -7.25 26.72
C LYS A 120 -6.55 -8.73 26.59
N ILE A 121 -6.78 -9.33 25.43
CA ILE A 121 -6.40 -10.72 25.16
C ILE A 121 -4.88 -10.84 25.08
N LEU A 122 -4.23 -9.96 24.32
CA LEU A 122 -2.76 -9.92 24.21
C LEU A 122 -2.10 -9.76 25.58
N ALA A 123 -2.58 -8.84 26.42
CA ALA A 123 -2.06 -8.66 27.78
C ALA A 123 -2.23 -9.87 28.70
N ARG A 124 -3.12 -10.82 28.38
CA ARG A 124 -3.32 -12.07 29.15
C ARG A 124 -2.50 -13.24 28.63
N VAL A 125 -2.16 -13.23 27.35
CA VAL A 125 -1.51 -14.36 26.65
C VAL A 125 0.00 -14.12 26.47
N VAL A 126 0.40 -12.86 26.34
CA VAL A 126 1.80 -12.49 26.17
C VAL A 126 2.46 -12.50 27.54
N ASP A 127 3.34 -13.48 27.76
CA ASP A 127 4.23 -13.56 28.92
C ASP A 127 5.69 -13.27 28.52
N ASP A 128 6.45 -12.72 29.46
CA ASP A 128 7.83 -12.27 29.24
C ASP A 128 8.78 -13.43 28.91
N ASP A 129 8.48 -14.66 29.37
CA ASP A 129 9.34 -15.83 29.16
C ASP A 129 9.22 -16.36 27.72
N ARG A 130 8.01 -16.34 27.15
CA ARG A 130 7.73 -16.85 25.78
C ARG A 130 7.78 -15.78 24.72
N TYR A 131 7.42 -14.54 25.05
CA TYR A 131 7.26 -13.43 24.09
C TYR A 131 7.92 -12.13 24.56
N PRO A 132 9.21 -12.13 24.94
CA PRO A 132 9.87 -11.01 25.61
C PRO A 132 9.81 -9.69 24.81
N VAL A 133 9.94 -9.75 23.49
CA VAL A 133 9.89 -8.54 22.64
C VAL A 133 8.47 -7.95 22.60
N LEU A 134 7.46 -8.79 22.40
CA LEU A 134 6.07 -8.33 22.33
C LEU A 134 5.59 -7.83 23.69
N ALA A 135 6.00 -8.48 24.77
CA ALA A 135 5.74 -8.02 26.12
C ALA A 135 6.31 -6.62 26.36
N GLY A 136 7.57 -6.37 25.96
CA GLY A 136 8.19 -5.05 26.04
C GLY A 136 7.44 -3.97 25.24
N ILE A 137 7.01 -4.28 24.02
CA ILE A 137 6.22 -3.35 23.17
C ILE A 137 4.85 -3.05 23.78
N LEU A 138 4.15 -4.08 24.29
CA LEU A 138 2.86 -3.93 24.96
C LEU A 138 3.00 -3.09 26.24
N ALA A 139 4.04 -3.35 27.04
CA ALA A 139 4.34 -2.59 28.25
C ALA A 139 4.66 -1.12 27.94
N ALA A 140 5.30 -0.85 26.80
CA ALA A 140 5.55 0.51 26.31
C ALA A 140 4.31 1.18 25.71
N GLY A 141 3.18 0.48 25.59
CA GLY A 141 1.96 1.01 24.97
C GLY A 141 2.10 1.28 23.47
N ALA A 142 3.09 0.70 22.80
CA ALA A 142 3.40 0.98 21.40
C ALA A 142 2.50 0.24 20.39
N LEU A 143 1.60 -0.63 20.87
CA LEU A 143 0.62 -1.35 20.05
C LEU A 143 -0.77 -0.74 20.27
N THR A 144 -1.10 0.32 19.53
CA THR A 144 -2.37 1.05 19.66
C THR A 144 -3.36 0.74 18.53
N PRO A 145 -4.68 0.84 18.77
CA PRO A 145 -5.73 0.63 17.77
C PRO A 145 -5.79 1.59 16.57
N GLU A 146 -5.22 2.78 16.70
CA GLU A 146 -5.70 3.97 15.96
C GLU A 146 -5.14 4.14 14.53
N ASP A 147 -4.25 3.27 14.08
CA ASP A 147 -3.25 3.75 13.13
C ASP A 147 -3.33 3.21 11.70
N ALA A 148 -4.45 2.67 11.22
CA ALA A 148 -4.53 2.23 9.80
C ALA A 148 -4.22 3.37 8.78
N ALA A 149 -4.45 4.63 9.16
CA ALA A 149 -3.99 5.78 8.38
C ALA A 149 -2.48 6.03 8.59
N HIS A 150 -2.02 6.06 9.84
CA HIS A 150 -0.62 6.27 10.17
C HIS A 150 0.31 5.18 9.61
N GLU A 151 -0.06 3.91 9.74
CA GLU A 151 0.60 2.74 9.13
C GLU A 151 0.75 2.92 7.62
N PHE A 152 -0.31 3.39 6.93
CA PHE A 152 -0.24 3.65 5.51
C PHE A 152 0.73 4.79 5.17
N GLU A 153 0.69 5.89 5.91
CA GLU A 153 1.60 7.02 5.70
C GLU A 153 3.06 6.63 5.97
N PHE A 154 3.29 5.93 7.08
CA PHE A 154 4.61 5.43 7.46
C PHE A 154 5.17 4.51 6.38
N GLY A 155 4.43 3.47 6.00
CA GLY A 155 4.89 2.50 5.02
C GLY A 155 5.06 3.11 3.62
N LEU A 156 4.18 4.03 3.21
CA LEU A 156 4.30 4.72 1.92
C LEU A 156 5.58 5.53 1.89
N THR A 157 5.85 6.29 2.96
CA THR A 157 7.07 7.07 3.07
C THR A 157 8.31 6.16 3.02
N ARG A 158 8.32 5.03 3.74
CA ARG A 158 9.44 4.09 3.72
C ARG A 158 9.68 3.45 2.35
N VAL A 159 8.61 3.07 1.65
CA VAL A 159 8.72 2.53 0.28
C VAL A 159 9.30 3.59 -0.65
N LEU A 160 8.78 4.83 -0.62
CA LEU A 160 9.30 5.91 -1.44
C LEU A 160 10.75 6.25 -1.09
N ASP A 161 11.15 6.24 0.18
CA ASP A 161 12.53 6.45 0.61
C ASP A 161 13.46 5.36 0.06
N SER A 162 13.03 4.11 0.03
CA SER A 162 13.81 3.00 -0.55
C SER A 162 14.01 3.15 -2.06
N ILE A 163 13.00 3.65 -2.78
CA ILE A 163 13.09 3.93 -4.21
C ILE A 163 14.06 5.09 -4.47
N ALA A 164 14.03 6.12 -3.62
CA ALA A 164 14.98 7.23 -3.70
C ALA A 164 16.43 6.74 -3.52
N ALA A 165 16.68 5.91 -2.51
CA ALA A 165 17.99 5.32 -2.28
C ALA A 165 18.49 4.50 -3.48
N LEU A 166 17.61 3.73 -4.12
CA LEU A 166 17.92 2.96 -5.33
C LEU A 166 18.29 3.86 -6.52
N ILE A 167 17.56 4.95 -6.72
CA ILE A 167 17.84 5.93 -7.78
C ILE A 167 19.19 6.63 -7.52
N ASP A 168 19.45 7.03 -6.29
CA ASP A 168 20.71 7.67 -5.90
C ASP A 168 21.91 6.74 -6.09
N GLU A 169 21.76 5.45 -5.75
CA GLU A 169 22.78 4.43 -6.01
C GLU A 169 23.07 4.30 -7.50
N ARG A 170 22.02 4.24 -8.33
CA ARG A 170 22.14 4.17 -9.79
C ARG A 170 22.85 5.38 -10.38
N ALA A 171 22.53 6.58 -9.88
CA ALA A 171 23.17 7.82 -10.29
C ALA A 171 24.67 7.82 -9.95
N ARG A 172 25.05 7.37 -8.75
CA ARG A 172 26.47 7.27 -8.33
C ARG A 172 27.27 6.28 -9.19
N LEU A 173 26.66 5.16 -9.57
CA LEU A 173 27.31 4.17 -10.44
C LEU A 173 27.50 4.70 -11.87
N SER A 174 26.56 5.51 -12.36
CA SER A 174 26.62 6.07 -13.72
C SER A 174 27.60 7.25 -13.85
N GLY A 175 27.85 8.00 -12.77
CA GLY A 175 28.84 9.09 -12.75
C GLY A 175 30.29 8.65 -12.49
N ARG A 176 30.56 7.35 -12.34
CA ARG A 176 31.89 6.77 -12.12
C ARG A 176 32.52 6.16 -13.39
N GLY A 177 31.82 6.19 -14.52
CA GLY A 177 32.30 5.74 -15.83
C GLY A 177 32.49 6.92 -16.77
#